data_AF-A0AAE2CQU6-F1
#
_entry.id   AF-A0AAE2CQU6-F1
#
_cell.length_a   1.000
_cell.length_b   1.000
_cell.length_c   1.000
_cell.angle_alpha   90.00
_cell.angle_beta   90.00
_cell.angle_gamma   90.00
#
_symmetry.space_group_name_H-M   'P 1'
#
loop_
_entity.id
_entity.type
_entity.pdbx_description
1 polymer ?
#
loop_
_entity_poly.entity_id
_entity_poly.type
_entity_poly.pdbx_seq_one_letter_code
_entity_poly.pdbx_strand_id
1 'polypeptide(L)'
;MIHLNLSVPVSYWTGITRVFFGSDFITVTKSEEISWDLLKPHIFAAIMDFYSFGHPLILDSTTAASMDTTIHEDDFETVAMIKELLETRIDPAVQDDGGDIKYVGFDLETGIVKLRMQGACSGCPSSSVTLKFGIENMLMHYVPEVKGVKQELDDEHEDATVTRAPHE
;
A
#
# COMPACT_ATOMS: atom_id res chain seq x y z
N MET A 1 -1.96 6.94 9.89
CA MET A 1 -3.03 6.28 10.67
C MET A 1 -4.26 7.17 10.65
N ILE A 2 -5.29 6.83 9.85
CA ILE A 2 -6.52 7.65 9.79
C ILE A 2 -7.30 7.42 11.08
N HIS A 3 -7.41 8.46 11.91
CA HIS A 3 -8.30 8.45 13.07
C HIS A 3 -9.71 8.81 12.62
N LEU A 4 -10.52 7.80 12.30
CA LEU A 4 -11.96 7.97 12.22
C LEU A 4 -12.51 8.04 13.65
N ASN A 5 -13.15 9.16 14.01
CA ASN A 5 -13.83 9.30 15.29
C ASN A 5 -15.04 8.37 15.31
N LEU A 6 -14.86 7.18 15.89
CA LEU A 6 -15.85 6.11 16.00
C LEU A 6 -16.91 6.49 17.04
N SER A 7 -17.91 7.26 16.63
CA SER A 7 -19.23 7.22 17.26
C SER A 7 -20.13 6.12 16.65
N VAL A 8 -19.53 5.20 15.89
CA VAL A 8 -20.19 4.04 15.27
C VAL A 8 -19.82 2.78 16.08
N PRO A 9 -20.79 1.99 16.56
CA PRO A 9 -20.50 0.80 17.38
C PRO A 9 -19.54 -0.16 16.68
N VAL A 10 -18.51 -0.61 17.40
CA VAL A 10 -17.46 -1.56 16.96
C VAL A 10 -18.01 -2.87 16.38
N SER A 11 -19.30 -3.18 16.60
CA SER A 11 -19.99 -4.34 16.05
C SER A 11 -20.20 -4.34 14.53
N TYR A 12 -20.03 -3.21 13.83
CA TYR A 12 -20.30 -3.09 12.39
C TYR A 12 -19.13 -3.45 11.47
N TRP A 13 -17.91 -3.62 12.02
CA TRP A 13 -16.70 -3.90 11.23
C TRP A 13 -16.25 -5.37 11.34
N THR A 14 -17.16 -6.27 11.74
CA THR A 14 -16.86 -7.71 11.74
C THR A 14 -16.59 -8.15 10.30
N GLY A 15 -15.42 -8.76 10.06
CA GLY A 15 -15.02 -9.35 8.79
C GLY A 15 -14.37 -8.45 7.74
N ILE A 16 -14.05 -7.19 8.06
CA ILE A 16 -13.05 -6.42 7.30
C ILE A 16 -11.69 -6.65 7.96
N THR A 17 -10.72 -7.17 7.22
CA THR A 17 -9.39 -7.52 7.72
C THR A 17 -8.36 -6.42 7.46
N ARG A 18 -8.54 -5.66 6.38
CA ARG A 18 -7.63 -4.55 6.03
C ARG A 18 -8.36 -3.49 5.21
N VAL A 19 -7.99 -2.23 5.41
CA VAL A 19 -8.40 -1.10 4.57
C VAL A 19 -7.15 -0.35 4.16
N PHE A 20 -6.96 -0.19 2.85
CA PHE A 20 -5.89 0.59 2.25
C PHE A 20 -6.49 1.83 1.57
N PHE A 21 -5.86 2.98 1.75
CA PHE A 21 -6.30 4.25 1.18
C PHE A 21 -5.30 4.66 0.10
N GLY A 22 -5.74 4.63 -1.15
CA GLY A 22 -5.05 5.26 -2.27
C GLY A 22 -5.33 6.76 -2.31
N SER A 23 -4.80 7.45 -3.32
CA SER A 23 -5.03 8.89 -3.53
C SER A 23 -6.50 9.22 -3.81
N ASP A 24 -7.19 8.36 -4.54
CA ASP A 24 -8.57 8.55 -5.00
C ASP A 24 -9.43 7.28 -4.87
N PHE A 25 -8.89 6.21 -4.29
CA PHE A 25 -9.60 4.95 -4.07
C PHE A 25 -9.39 4.41 -2.65
N ILE A 26 -10.26 3.48 -2.25
CA ILE A 26 -10.12 2.71 -1.01
C ILE A 26 -10.21 1.23 -1.38
N THR A 27 -9.19 0.46 -0.99
CA THR A 27 -9.18 -0.99 -1.14
C THR A 27 -9.54 -1.64 0.19
N VAL A 28 -10.65 -2.37 0.21
CA VAL A 28 -11.09 -3.12 1.40
C VAL A 28 -10.80 -4.60 1.19
N THR A 29 -10.09 -5.21 2.13
CA THR A 29 -9.91 -6.66 2.21
C THR A 29 -10.86 -7.21 3.26
N LYS A 30 -11.64 -8.22 2.88
CA LYS A 30 -12.58 -8.91 3.78
C LYS A 30 -12.07 -10.30 4.15
N SER A 31 -12.59 -10.85 5.23
CA SER A 31 -12.45 -12.28 5.55
C SER A 31 -13.26 -13.13 4.56
N GLU A 32 -12.93 -14.41 4.46
CA GLU A 32 -13.69 -15.36 3.62
C GLU A 32 -15.11 -15.61 4.14
N GLU A 33 -15.32 -15.40 5.44
CA GLU A 33 -16.55 -15.75 6.17
C GLU A 33 -17.75 -14.83 5.87
N ILE A 34 -17.51 -13.63 5.36
CA ILE A 34 -18.56 -12.61 5.14
C ILE A 34 -18.71 -12.28 3.66
N SER A 35 -19.96 -12.12 3.19
CA SER A 35 -20.25 -11.75 1.81
C SER A 35 -20.16 -10.23 1.57
N TRP A 36 -19.82 -9.87 0.33
CA TRP A 36 -19.81 -8.46 -0.08
C TRP A 36 -21.19 -7.79 -0.01
N ASP A 37 -22.26 -8.55 -0.14
CA ASP A 37 -23.64 -8.03 -0.08
C ASP A 37 -23.98 -7.47 1.31
N LEU A 38 -23.37 -8.02 2.36
CA LEU A 38 -23.51 -7.51 3.73
C LEU A 38 -22.57 -6.33 3.99
N LEU A 39 -21.35 -6.36 3.44
CA LEU A 39 -20.35 -5.31 3.70
C LEU A 39 -20.59 -4.03 2.92
N LYS A 40 -21.03 -4.11 1.65
CA LYS A 40 -21.20 -2.94 0.78
C LYS A 40 -22.10 -1.85 1.39
N PRO A 41 -23.29 -2.14 1.94
CA PRO A 41 -24.13 -1.12 2.57
C PRO A 41 -23.44 -0.44 3.75
N HIS A 42 -22.70 -1.19 4.57
CA HIS A 42 -22.00 -0.65 5.74
C HIS A 42 -20.81 0.23 5.35
N ILE A 43 -20.00 -0.20 4.39
CA ILE A 43 -18.88 0.59 3.86
C ILE A 43 -19.40 1.89 3.24
N PHE A 44 -20.46 1.80 2.43
CA PHE A 44 -21.06 2.97 1.79
C PHE A 44 -21.65 3.95 2.81
N ALA A 45 -22.36 3.44 3.83
CA ALA A 45 -22.87 4.26 4.91
C ALA A 45 -21.73 4.99 5.64
N ALA A 46 -20.65 4.29 6.00
CA ALA A 46 -19.49 4.90 6.67
C ALA A 46 -18.84 6.01 5.84
N ILE A 47 -18.71 5.81 4.52
CA ILE A 47 -18.18 6.83 3.61
C ILE A 47 -19.12 8.03 3.51
N MET A 48 -20.43 7.80 3.32
CA MET A 48 -21.44 8.86 3.23
C MET A 48 -21.54 9.69 4.50
N ASP A 49 -21.48 9.01 5.64
CA ASP A 49 -21.51 9.61 6.98
C ASP A 49 -20.27 10.50 7.18
N PHE A 50 -19.09 10.01 6.78
CA PHE A 50 -17.86 10.79 6.76
C PHE A 50 -17.98 12.09 5.94
N TYR A 51 -18.48 12.01 4.69
CA TYR A 51 -18.70 13.18 3.84
C TYR A 51 -19.75 14.14 4.43
N SER A 52 -20.80 13.62 5.06
CA SER A 52 -21.89 14.41 5.62
C SER A 52 -21.49 15.16 6.90
N PHE A 53 -20.57 14.59 7.70
CA PHE A 53 -20.10 15.24 8.92
C PHE A 53 -19.05 16.33 8.69
N GLY A 54 -18.54 16.50 7.46
CA GLY A 54 -17.63 17.60 7.11
C GLY A 54 -16.34 17.63 7.93
N HIS A 55 -15.92 16.50 8.52
CA HIS A 55 -14.68 16.44 9.27
C HIS A 55 -13.51 16.66 8.32
N PRO A 56 -12.57 17.56 8.65
CA PRO A 56 -11.39 17.78 7.82
C PRO A 56 -10.60 16.47 7.72
N LEU A 57 -10.35 16.02 6.49
CA LEU A 57 -9.37 14.99 6.18
C LEU A 57 -7.98 15.55 6.53
N ILE A 58 -7.59 15.49 7.81
CA ILE A 58 -6.20 15.70 8.18
C ILE A 58 -5.50 14.36 7.94
N LEU A 59 -5.09 14.13 6.69
CA LEU A 59 -3.86 13.39 6.48
C LEU A 59 -2.79 14.25 7.15
N ASP A 60 -2.16 13.74 8.20
CA ASP A 60 -0.95 14.36 8.72
C ASP A 60 0.03 14.38 7.55
N SER A 61 0.12 15.51 6.85
CA SER A 61 0.95 15.67 5.64
C SER A 61 2.43 15.42 5.96
N THR A 62 2.77 15.38 7.25
CA THR A 62 4.05 14.97 7.81
C THR A 62 4.36 13.48 7.63
N THR A 63 3.37 12.62 7.37
CA THR A 63 3.56 11.18 7.04
C THR A 63 3.33 10.84 5.56
N ALA A 64 2.74 11.74 4.77
CA ALA A 64 2.63 11.58 3.31
C ALA A 64 3.91 11.99 2.56
N ALA A 65 4.85 12.64 3.25
CA ALA A 65 6.20 12.90 2.73
C ALA A 65 7.13 11.71 3.02
N SER A 66 6.74 10.50 2.64
CA SER A 66 7.76 9.47 2.36
C SER A 66 8.23 9.74 0.94
N MET A 67 9.28 10.56 0.83
CA MET A 67 10.02 10.76 -0.40
C MET A 67 10.53 9.39 -0.85
N ASP A 68 10.09 8.88 -2.00
CA ASP A 68 10.77 7.72 -2.59
C ASP A 68 10.67 7.58 -4.12
N THR A 69 9.83 8.35 -4.82
CA THR A 69 9.88 8.44 -6.30
C THR A 69 10.32 9.80 -6.82
N THR A 70 10.47 10.80 -5.95
CA THR A 70 11.01 12.10 -6.34
C THR A 70 12.43 11.91 -6.89
N ILE A 71 12.66 12.37 -8.12
CA ILE A 71 13.98 12.38 -8.75
C ILE A 71 14.81 13.48 -8.10
N HIS A 72 15.94 13.14 -7.51
CA HIS A 72 16.88 14.08 -6.90
C HIS A 72 18.04 14.39 -7.87
N GLU A 73 18.65 15.58 -7.77
CA GLU A 73 19.78 15.99 -8.62
C GLU A 73 21.03 15.11 -8.42
N ASP A 74 21.14 14.44 -7.27
CA ASP A 74 22.20 13.50 -6.94
C ASP A 74 21.85 12.03 -7.30
N ASP A 75 20.64 11.75 -7.80
CA ASP A 75 20.27 10.41 -8.24
C ASP A 75 21.10 10.02 -9.47
N PHE A 76 21.66 8.81 -9.45
CA PHE A 76 22.22 8.23 -10.66
C PHE A 76 21.15 8.19 -11.75
N GLU A 77 21.53 8.45 -13.01
CA GLU A 77 20.62 8.44 -14.18
C GLU A 77 19.74 7.19 -14.22
N THR A 78 20.28 6.04 -13.81
CA THR A 78 19.56 4.78 -13.65
C THR A 78 18.40 4.85 -12.64
N VAL A 79 18.62 5.45 -11.47
CA VAL A 79 17.61 5.60 -10.42
C VAL A 79 16.50 6.54 -10.88
N ALA A 80 16.86 7.64 -11.54
CA ALA A 80 15.90 8.56 -12.13
C ALA A 80 14.99 7.86 -13.15
N MET A 81 15.56 7.07 -14.05
CA MET A 81 14.79 6.28 -15.03
C MET A 81 13.88 5.24 -14.36
N ILE A 82 14.34 4.55 -13.31
CA ILE A 82 13.52 3.60 -12.56
C ILE A 82 12.31 4.32 -11.94
N LYS A 83 12.55 5.45 -11.26
CA LYS A 83 11.49 6.24 -10.62
C LYS A 83 10.48 6.76 -11.64
N GLU A 84 10.94 7.27 -12.78
CA GLU A 84 10.07 7.73 -13.87
C GLU A 84 9.18 6.60 -14.41
N LEU A 85 9.73 5.42 -14.66
CA LEU A 85 8.95 4.27 -15.14
C LEU A 85 7.94 3.78 -14.11
N LEU A 86 8.30 3.82 -12.82
CA LEU A 86 7.37 3.50 -11.75
C LEU A 86 6.19 4.46 -11.78
N GLU A 87 6.45 5.76 -11.70
CA GLU A 87 5.41 6.80 -11.64
C GLU A 87 4.54 6.86 -12.90
N THR A 88 5.13 6.75 -14.09
CA THR A 88 4.42 7.02 -15.35
C THR A 88 3.72 5.82 -15.96
N ARG A 89 4.10 4.59 -15.58
CA ARG A 89 3.58 3.37 -16.22
C ARG A 89 3.16 2.28 -15.25
N ILE A 90 3.96 2.01 -14.23
CA ILE A 90 3.72 0.88 -13.34
C ILE A 90 2.69 1.24 -12.28
N ASP A 91 2.86 2.37 -11.59
CA ASP A 91 1.97 2.83 -10.53
C ASP A 91 0.52 2.99 -11.03
N PRO A 92 0.22 3.60 -12.20
CA PRO A 92 -1.14 3.68 -12.70
C PRO A 92 -1.80 2.30 -12.90
N ALA A 93 -1.06 1.36 -13.49
CA ALA A 93 -1.58 0.01 -13.73
C ALA A 93 -1.83 -0.75 -12.42
N VAL A 94 -0.98 -0.54 -11.41
CA VAL A 94 -1.13 -1.18 -10.10
C VAL A 94 -2.27 -0.57 -9.30
N GLN A 95 -2.46 0.74 -9.39
CA GLN A 95 -3.56 1.46 -8.75
C GLN A 95 -4.91 1.10 -9.36
N ASP A 96 -4.98 0.87 -10.68
CA ASP A 96 -6.18 0.34 -11.35
C ASP A 96 -6.61 -1.03 -10.76
N ASP A 97 -5.63 -1.85 -10.34
CA ASP A 97 -5.86 -3.13 -9.65
C ASP A 97 -6.11 -2.97 -8.13
N GLY A 98 -6.17 -1.74 -7.62
CA GLY A 98 -6.40 -1.42 -6.20
C GLY A 98 -5.19 -1.64 -5.30
N GLY A 99 -3.99 -1.67 -5.88
CA GLY A 99 -2.70 -1.74 -5.20
C GLY A 99 -1.96 -0.41 -5.17
N ASP A 100 -0.79 -0.42 -4.56
CA ASP A 100 0.17 0.68 -4.68
C ASP A 100 1.59 0.13 -4.54
N ILE A 101 2.56 0.84 -5.11
CA ILE A 101 3.98 0.47 -5.01
C ILE A 101 4.75 1.65 -4.46
N LYS A 102 5.72 1.34 -3.61
CA LYS A 102 6.74 2.29 -3.18
C LYS A 102 8.09 1.77 -3.64
N TYR A 103 8.82 2.61 -4.36
CA TYR A 103 10.26 2.43 -4.49
C TYR A 103 10.87 2.44 -3.08
N VAL A 104 11.92 1.65 -2.84
CA VAL A 104 12.66 1.63 -1.57
C VAL A 104 14.15 1.83 -1.80
N GLY A 105 14.65 1.41 -2.96
CA GLY A 105 16.06 1.60 -3.31
C GLY A 105 16.50 0.76 -4.50
N PHE A 106 17.70 1.04 -4.97
CA PHE A 106 18.36 0.31 -6.04
C PHE A 106 19.80 0.01 -5.63
N ASP A 107 20.16 -1.26 -5.70
CA ASP A 107 21.52 -1.71 -5.44
C ASP A 107 22.33 -1.69 -6.74
N LEU A 108 23.29 -0.76 -6.84
CA LEU A 108 24.11 -0.55 -8.04
C LEU A 108 25.07 -1.71 -8.35
N GLU A 109 25.48 -2.48 -7.33
CA GLU A 109 26.43 -3.59 -7.51
C GLU A 109 25.72 -4.83 -8.04
N THR A 110 24.51 -5.10 -7.53
CA THR A 110 23.73 -6.30 -7.88
C THR A 110 22.70 -6.03 -8.99
N GLY A 111 22.35 -4.77 -9.25
CA GLY A 111 21.30 -4.37 -10.17
C GLY A 111 19.88 -4.70 -9.68
N ILE A 112 19.67 -4.82 -8.36
CA ILE A 112 18.37 -5.19 -7.79
C ILE A 112 17.59 -3.96 -7.36
N VAL A 113 16.38 -3.81 -7.90
CA VAL A 113 15.40 -2.80 -7.47
C VAL A 113 14.58 -3.36 -6.30
N LYS A 114 14.51 -2.61 -5.21
CA LYS A 114 13.71 -2.96 -4.04
C LYS A 114 12.42 -2.14 -4.05
N LEU A 115 11.30 -2.85 -3.96
CA LEU A 115 9.96 -2.26 -3.97
C LEU A 115 9.16 -2.76 -2.78
N ARG A 116 8.34 -1.90 -2.18
CA ARG A 116 7.32 -2.28 -1.21
C ARG A 116 5.97 -2.27 -1.92
N MET A 117 5.25 -3.38 -1.89
CA MET A 117 3.91 -3.50 -2.47
C MET A 117 2.84 -3.35 -1.40
N GLN A 118 1.81 -2.56 -1.68
CA GLN A 118 0.71 -2.25 -0.76
C GLN A 118 -0.65 -2.48 -1.43
N GLY A 119 -1.74 -2.31 -0.68
CA GLY A 119 -3.10 -2.54 -1.18
C GLY A 119 -3.34 -3.98 -1.63
N ALA A 120 -4.14 -4.18 -2.67
CA ALA A 120 -4.50 -5.51 -3.18
C ALA A 120 -3.28 -6.42 -3.45
N CYS A 121 -2.14 -5.83 -3.80
CA CYS A 121 -0.92 -6.52 -4.23
C CYS A 121 -0.17 -7.26 -3.13
N SER A 122 -0.38 -6.92 -1.85
CA SER A 122 0.32 -7.56 -0.72
C SER A 122 -0.44 -8.72 -0.07
N GLY A 123 -1.71 -8.94 -0.44
CA GLY A 123 -2.60 -9.88 0.26
C GLY A 123 -2.71 -11.28 -0.34
N CYS A 124 -2.21 -11.50 -1.57
CA CYS A 124 -2.34 -12.78 -2.27
C CYS A 124 -0.98 -13.25 -2.81
N PRO A 125 -0.45 -14.41 -2.36
CA PRO A 125 0.86 -14.90 -2.79
C PRO A 125 0.98 -15.16 -4.29
N SER A 126 -0.11 -15.55 -4.95
CA SER A 126 -0.08 -15.78 -6.40
C SER A 126 -0.04 -14.46 -7.18
N SER A 127 -0.87 -13.48 -6.78
CA SER A 127 -0.92 -12.17 -7.43
C SER A 127 0.35 -11.36 -7.23
N SER A 128 0.98 -11.44 -6.04
CA SER A 128 2.24 -10.74 -5.77
C SER A 128 3.37 -11.26 -6.66
N VAL A 129 3.43 -12.58 -6.90
CA VAL A 129 4.42 -13.20 -7.79
C VAL A 129 4.22 -12.74 -9.23
N THR A 130 3.00 -12.83 -9.77
CA THR A 130 2.72 -12.40 -11.15
C THR A 130 3.01 -10.92 -11.35
N LEU A 131 2.58 -10.07 -10.41
CA LEU A 131 2.81 -8.64 -10.48
C LEU A 131 4.30 -8.31 -10.44
N LYS A 132 5.04 -8.92 -9.51
CA LYS A 132 6.49 -8.79 -9.42
C LYS A 132 7.17 -9.11 -10.75
N PHE A 133 6.81 -10.23 -11.37
CA PHE A 133 7.37 -10.61 -12.67
C PHE A 133 7.03 -9.61 -13.78
N GLY A 134 5.82 -9.05 -13.78
CA GLY A 134 5.42 -8.00 -14.73
C GLY A 134 6.29 -6.75 -14.59
N ILE A 135 6.46 -6.27 -13.36
CA ILE A 135 7.29 -5.09 -13.04
C ILE A 135 8.76 -5.34 -13.39
N GLU A 136 9.29 -6.49 -13.00
CA GLU A 136 10.68 -6.89 -13.25
C GLU A 136 10.99 -6.90 -14.74
N ASN A 137 10.13 -7.54 -15.55
CA ASN A 137 10.29 -7.55 -17.01
C ASN A 137 10.25 -6.16 -17.63
N MET A 138 9.36 -5.29 -17.15
CA MET A 138 9.29 -3.91 -17.63
C MET A 138 10.55 -3.12 -17.30
N LEU A 139 11.00 -3.16 -16.05
CA LEU A 139 12.20 -2.45 -15.62
C LEU A 139 13.44 -2.95 -16.35
N MET A 140 13.63 -4.27 -16.47
CA MET A 140 14.75 -4.87 -17.20
C MET A 140 14.74 -4.55 -18.71
N HIS A 141 13.56 -4.31 -19.30
CA HIS A 141 13.44 -3.96 -20.71
C HIS A 141 13.89 -2.52 -20.98
N TYR A 142 13.50 -1.58 -20.10
CA TYR A 142 13.78 -0.15 -20.30
C TYR A 142 15.05 0.34 -19.59
N VAL A 143 15.54 -0.37 -18.57
CA VAL A 143 16.72 -0.02 -17.77
C VAL A 143 17.69 -1.22 -17.74
N PRO A 144 18.68 -1.30 -18.65
CA PRO A 144 19.57 -2.45 -18.81
C PRO A 144 20.40 -2.83 -17.58
N GLU A 145 20.62 -1.88 -16.68
CA GLU A 145 21.32 -2.03 -15.40
C GLU A 145 20.51 -2.85 -14.41
N VAL A 146 19.18 -2.87 -14.53
CA VAL A 146 18.30 -3.66 -13.68
C VAL A 146 18.44 -5.14 -14.04
N LYS A 147 18.70 -5.96 -13.02
CA LYS A 147 18.83 -7.43 -13.12
C LYS A 147 17.71 -8.18 -12.41
N GLY A 148 16.91 -7.49 -11.60
CA GLY A 148 15.77 -8.10 -10.93
C GLY A 148 15.08 -7.15 -9.96
N VAL A 149 13.95 -7.60 -9.44
CA VAL A 149 13.17 -6.90 -8.41
C VAL A 149 13.13 -7.74 -7.14
N LYS A 150 13.18 -7.10 -5.98
CA LYS A 150 12.90 -7.73 -4.69
C LYS A 150 11.80 -6.98 -3.97
N GLN A 151 10.82 -7.72 -3.46
CA GLN A 151 9.81 -7.15 -2.58
C GLN A 151 10.40 -7.02 -1.17
N GLU A 152 10.37 -5.81 -0.61
CA GLU A 152 10.53 -5.62 0.82
C GLU A 152 9.17 -5.75 1.50
N LEU A 153 9.13 -6.59 2.54
CA LEU A 153 7.98 -6.75 3.42
C LEU A 153 8.30 -5.98 4.70
N ASP A 154 7.32 -5.26 5.23
CA ASP A 154 7.46 -4.68 6.56
C ASP A 154 7.36 -5.81 7.59
N ASP A 155 8.41 -6.03 8.38
CA ASP A 155 8.36 -6.85 9.59
C ASP A 155 7.57 -6.10 10.68
N GLU A 156 6.28 -5.82 10.46
CA GLU A 156 5.40 -5.28 11.49
C GLU A 156 4.48 -6.37 12.04
N HIS A 157 5.08 -7.32 12.74
CA HIS A 157 4.44 -8.10 13.81
C HIS A 157 5.42 -8.42 14.95
N GLU A 158 6.08 -7.40 15.51
CA GLU A 158 6.59 -7.44 16.90
C GLU A 158 6.20 -6.15 17.62
N ASP A 159 5.02 -6.13 18.23
CA ASP A 159 4.81 -5.82 19.66
C ASP A 159 3.36 -5.40 19.94
N ALA A 160 2.55 -6.39 20.33
CA ALA A 160 1.46 -6.17 21.28
C ALA A 160 1.26 -7.45 22.12
N THR A 161 2.35 -8.02 22.60
CA THR A 161 2.33 -8.96 23.72
C THR A 161 3.30 -8.46 24.77
N VAL A 162 2.77 -7.72 25.75
CA VAL A 162 3.16 -7.57 27.16
C VAL A 162 2.55 -6.23 27.63
N THR A 163 1.43 -6.24 28.36
CA THR A 163 1.49 -6.35 29.81
C THR A 163 0.23 -6.99 30.34
N ARG A 164 0.30 -8.30 30.60
CA ARG A 164 -0.48 -8.92 31.66
C ARG A 164 0.51 -9.31 32.74
N ALA A 165 0.57 -8.51 33.80
CA ALA A 165 1.08 -8.94 35.09
C ALA A 165 0.19 -8.35 36.18
N PRO A 166 0.08 -9.04 37.32
CA PRO A 166 -1.15 -9.15 38.11
C PRO A 166 -1.16 -8.14 39.25
N HIS A 167 -2.33 -7.71 39.72
CA HIS A 167 -2.48 -7.27 41.11
C HIS A 167 -3.89 -7.54 41.63
N GLU A 168 -3.91 -8.42 42.64
CA GLU A 168 -4.86 -8.68 43.73
C GLU A 168 -6.36 -8.91 43.46
#